data_AF-A0A2E3XBD0-F1
#
_entry.id   AF-A0A2E3XBD0-F1
#
_cell.length_a   1.000
_cell.length_b   1.000
_cell.length_c   1.000
_cell.angle_alpha   90.00
_cell.angle_beta   90.00
_cell.angle_gamma   90.00
#
_symmetry.space_group_name_H-M   'P 1'
#
loop_
_entity.id
_entity.type
_entity.pdbx_description
1 polymer ?
#
loop_
_entity_poly.entity_id
_entity_poly.type
_entity_poly.pdbx_seq_one_letter_code
_entity_poly.pdbx_strand_id
1 'polypeptide(L)'
;MSKFDRFVSDVKNGIKRKISSRRLKMLVSIEEFNLLSKKYFLDLNTDIKTFDFNVEASDKENILFILRVYYGLWIEIKELSITIHSEFPEKFELIKEVNKSNHYFTPKTFPKGTIMYSVGSAYSSSNGISGTSLWDNLNTIEGTDLIPSVQINYDFIKPIRK
;
A
#
# COMPACT_ATOMS: atom_id res chain seq x y z
N MET A 1 -10.80 2.09 14.31
CA MET A 1 -9.37 1.75 14.43
C MET A 1 -8.74 1.94 13.06
N SER A 2 -7.70 2.76 12.94
CA SER A 2 -7.03 2.99 11.66
C SER A 2 -6.32 1.72 11.17
N LYS A 3 -5.92 1.68 9.89
CA LYS A 3 -5.11 0.57 9.36
C LYS A 3 -3.79 0.43 10.11
N PHE A 4 -3.18 1.56 10.47
CA PHE A 4 -1.93 1.60 11.21
C PHE A 4 -2.11 1.14 12.65
N ASP A 5 -3.14 1.60 13.35
CA ASP A 5 -3.43 1.16 14.73
C ASP A 5 -3.66 -0.35 14.79
N ARG A 6 -4.35 -0.91 13.78
CA ARG A 6 -4.55 -2.36 13.64
C ARG A 6 -3.21 -3.07 13.50
N PHE A 7 -2.33 -2.57 12.64
CA PHE A 7 -0.98 -3.12 12.45
C PHE A 7 -0.17 -3.09 13.76
N VAL A 8 -0.13 -1.93 14.44
CA VAL A 8 0.58 -1.80 15.73
C VAL A 8 0.03 -2.77 16.78
N SER A 9 -1.30 -2.90 16.86
CA SER A 9 -1.95 -3.85 17.78
C SER A 9 -1.55 -5.29 17.48
N ASP A 10 -1.58 -5.70 16.21
CA ASP A 10 -1.23 -7.05 15.80
C ASP A 10 0.27 -7.34 15.97
N VAL A 11 1.15 -6.37 15.75
CA VAL A 11 2.60 -6.50 16.03
C VAL A 11 2.84 -6.80 17.51
N LYS A 12 2.11 -6.12 18.41
CA LYS A 12 2.26 -6.28 19.87
C LYS A 12 1.62 -7.56 20.40
N ASN A 13 0.45 -7.91 19.88
CA ASN A 13 -0.39 -8.99 20.41
C ASN A 13 -0.30 -10.29 19.61
N GLY A 14 0.31 -10.25 18.42
CA GLY A 14 0.30 -11.33 17.44
C GLY A 14 -1.01 -11.41 16.64
N ILE A 15 -0.97 -12.15 15.53
CA ILE A 15 -2.15 -12.43 14.69
C ILE A 15 -2.77 -13.79 15.03
N LYS A 16 -4.11 -13.89 14.89
CA LYS A 16 -4.85 -15.14 15.16
C LYS A 16 -4.88 -16.11 13.99
N ARG A 17 -4.63 -15.63 12.79
CA ARG A 17 -4.73 -16.41 11.54
C ARG A 17 -3.59 -16.02 10.63
N LYS A 18 -3.09 -16.99 9.85
CA LYS A 18 -2.11 -16.74 8.81
C LYS A 18 -2.59 -15.70 7.80
N ILE A 19 -1.65 -14.94 7.26
CA ILE A 19 -1.89 -13.99 6.18
C ILE A 19 -1.62 -14.73 4.87
N SER A 20 -2.56 -14.70 3.93
CA SER A 20 -2.36 -15.40 2.65
C SER A 20 -3.07 -14.70 1.51
N SER A 21 -2.44 -14.73 0.33
CA SER A 21 -3.02 -14.25 -0.92
C SER A 21 -2.81 -15.31 -2.00
N ARG A 22 -3.91 -15.92 -2.46
CA ARG A 22 -3.87 -16.89 -3.57
C ARG A 22 -3.38 -16.24 -4.86
N ARG A 23 -3.83 -15.01 -5.14
CA ARG A 23 -3.45 -14.24 -6.33
C ARG A 23 -1.95 -13.98 -6.39
N LEU A 24 -1.34 -13.65 -5.25
CA LEU A 24 0.09 -13.37 -5.16
C LEU A 24 0.93 -14.62 -4.85
N LYS A 25 0.30 -15.77 -4.59
CA LYS A 25 0.95 -17.00 -4.11
C LYS A 25 1.83 -16.79 -2.87
N MET A 26 1.44 -15.84 -2.02
CA MET A 26 2.16 -15.49 -0.80
C MET A 26 1.41 -16.00 0.44
N LEU A 27 2.17 -16.42 1.43
CA LEU A 27 1.67 -16.85 2.73
C LEU A 27 2.69 -16.48 3.81
N VAL A 28 2.19 -15.89 4.89
CA VAL A 28 2.95 -15.63 6.11
C VAL A 28 2.24 -16.36 7.24
N SER A 29 2.92 -17.32 7.88
CA SER A 29 2.37 -18.06 9.01
C SER A 29 2.27 -17.16 10.26
N ILE A 30 1.63 -17.66 11.31
CA ILE A 30 1.53 -16.91 12.57
C ILE A 30 2.92 -16.79 13.21
N GLU A 31 3.70 -17.87 13.17
CA GLU A 31 5.06 -17.94 13.70
C GLU A 31 5.98 -16.97 12.94
N GLU A 32 5.90 -16.99 11.60
CA GLU A 32 6.67 -16.08 10.74
C GLU A 32 6.32 -14.61 11.02
N PHE A 33 5.03 -14.28 11.11
CA PHE A 33 4.61 -12.92 11.45
C PHE A 33 5.15 -12.48 12.81
N ASN A 34 5.08 -13.34 13.83
CA ASN A 34 5.59 -13.04 15.16
C ASN A 34 7.11 -12.86 15.18
N LEU A 35 7.84 -13.65 14.39
CA LEU A 35 9.30 -13.53 14.24
C LEU A 35 9.66 -12.20 13.58
N LEU A 36 9.03 -11.87 12.45
CA LEU A 36 9.22 -10.60 11.76
C LEU A 36 8.84 -9.39 12.64
N SER A 37 7.77 -9.51 13.42
CA SER A 37 7.32 -8.47 14.35
C SER A 37 8.37 -8.16 15.41
N LYS A 38 8.94 -9.18 16.03
CA LYS A 38 10.02 -9.03 17.00
C LYS A 38 11.34 -8.57 16.38
N LYS A 39 11.58 -8.90 15.10
CA LYS A 39 12.81 -8.52 14.41
C LYS A 39 12.82 -7.06 13.98
N TYR A 40 11.69 -6.54 13.50
CA TYR A 40 11.65 -5.26 12.80
C TYR A 40 10.77 -4.18 13.46
N PHE A 41 9.84 -4.54 14.33
CA PHE A 41 8.78 -3.62 14.78
C PHE A 41 8.69 -3.48 16.32
N LEU A 42 9.76 -3.81 17.05
CA LEU A 42 9.77 -3.74 18.52
C LEU A 42 9.41 -2.36 19.08
N ASP A 43 9.96 -1.31 18.48
CA ASP A 43 9.77 0.08 18.94
C ASP A 43 8.53 0.76 18.33
N LEU A 44 7.75 0.02 17.54
CA LEU A 44 6.57 0.55 16.86
C LEU A 44 5.43 0.85 17.86
N ASN A 45 4.90 2.06 17.80
CA ASN A 45 3.76 2.50 18.61
C ASN A 45 2.79 3.38 17.79
N THR A 46 1.64 3.72 18.37
CA THR A 46 0.56 4.45 17.69
C THR A 46 0.80 5.95 17.56
N ASP A 47 1.73 6.52 18.34
CA ASP A 47 1.88 7.96 18.50
C ASP A 47 2.87 8.56 17.47
N ILE A 48 3.50 7.71 16.67
CA ILE A 48 4.45 8.11 15.64
C ILE A 48 3.73 8.40 14.31
N LYS A 49 4.24 9.40 13.58
CA LYS A 49 3.81 9.68 12.20
C LYS A 49 4.49 8.79 11.18
N THR A 50 5.77 8.49 11.42
CA THR A 50 6.60 7.67 10.56
C THR A 50 7.45 6.72 11.39
N PHE A 51 7.78 5.57 10.81
CA PHE A 51 8.66 4.58 11.41
C PHE A 51 9.64 4.06 10.37
N ASP A 52 10.94 4.25 10.63
CA ASP A 52 12.03 3.85 9.74
C ASP A 52 12.73 2.60 10.27
N PHE A 53 12.99 1.65 9.39
CA PHE A 53 13.73 0.42 9.72
C PHE A 53 14.41 -0.15 8.49
N ASN A 54 15.41 -1.00 8.72
CA ASN A 54 16.10 -1.72 7.66
C ASN A 54 15.68 -3.20 7.69
N VAL A 55 15.45 -3.76 6.50
CA VAL A 55 15.09 -5.17 6.34
C VAL A 55 16.22 -5.96 5.72
N GLU A 56 16.33 -7.23 6.09
CA GLU A 56 17.16 -8.16 5.34
C GLU A 56 16.52 -8.49 3.99
N ALA A 57 17.36 -8.76 2.99
CA ALA A 57 16.88 -9.04 1.63
C ALA A 57 15.96 -10.28 1.58
N SER A 58 16.20 -11.28 2.43
CA SER A 58 15.37 -12.50 2.54
C SER A 58 13.94 -12.21 3.01
N ASP A 59 13.77 -11.20 3.87
CA ASP A 59 12.50 -10.94 4.55
C ASP A 59 11.69 -9.85 3.83
N LYS A 60 12.34 -9.09 2.95
CA LYS A 60 11.78 -7.93 2.28
C LYS A 60 10.44 -8.24 1.61
N GLU A 61 10.34 -9.34 0.88
CA GLU A 61 9.10 -9.67 0.16
C GLU A 61 7.92 -9.89 1.12
N ASN A 62 8.13 -10.66 2.21
CA ASN A 62 7.13 -10.89 3.25
C ASN A 62 6.74 -9.58 3.94
N ILE A 63 7.71 -8.72 4.26
CA ILE A 63 7.44 -7.42 4.88
C ILE A 63 6.59 -6.54 3.96
N LEU A 64 6.93 -6.45 2.67
CA LEU A 64 6.14 -5.67 1.70
C LEU A 64 4.72 -6.21 1.57
N PHE A 65 4.55 -7.53 1.57
CA PHE A 65 3.24 -8.16 1.53
C PHE A 65 2.40 -7.86 2.76
N ILE A 66 2.99 -7.96 3.96
CA ILE A 66 2.33 -7.60 5.22
C ILE A 66 1.90 -6.13 5.18
N LEU A 67 2.83 -5.22 4.92
CA LEU A 67 2.59 -3.78 5.02
C LEU A 67 1.65 -3.25 3.94
N ARG A 68 1.94 -3.52 2.66
CA ARG A 68 1.17 -2.94 1.53
C ARG A 68 -0.10 -3.71 1.20
N VAL A 69 -0.09 -5.04 1.31
CA VAL A 69 -1.24 -5.85 0.86
C VAL A 69 -2.18 -6.15 2.01
N TYR A 70 -1.67 -6.67 3.12
CA TYR A 70 -2.54 -7.09 4.22
C TYR A 70 -3.05 -5.92 5.06
N TYR A 71 -2.16 -4.99 5.45
CA TYR A 71 -2.55 -3.79 6.18
C TYR A 71 -2.93 -2.61 5.28
N GLY A 72 -2.42 -2.56 4.04
CA GLY A 72 -2.75 -1.48 3.12
C GLY A 72 -2.17 -0.13 3.55
N LEU A 73 -0.96 -0.17 4.12
CA LEU A 73 -0.21 1.00 4.60
C LEU A 73 0.57 1.66 3.47
N TRP A 74 0.76 2.98 3.58
CA TRP A 74 1.70 3.68 2.73
C TRP A 74 3.12 3.51 3.27
N ILE A 75 4.02 3.10 2.39
CA ILE A 75 5.43 2.92 2.73
C ILE A 75 6.32 3.51 1.64
N GLU A 76 7.42 4.12 2.07
CA GLU A 76 8.51 4.56 1.20
C GLU A 76 9.64 3.53 1.30
N ILE A 77 10.27 3.21 0.16
CA ILE A 77 11.30 2.17 0.09
C ILE A 77 12.53 2.77 -0.57
N LYS A 78 13.67 2.68 0.11
CA LYS A 78 14.99 3.00 -0.44
C LYS A 78 15.90 1.80 -0.23
N GLU A 79 16.06 1.00 -1.27
CA GLU A 79 16.79 -0.28 -1.24
C GLU A 79 16.23 -1.25 -0.18
N LEU A 80 16.91 -1.40 0.95
CA LEU A 80 16.53 -2.22 2.09
C LEU A 80 15.98 -1.39 3.27
N SER A 81 15.92 -0.08 3.14
CA SER A 81 15.29 0.81 4.11
C SER A 81 13.82 1.01 3.76
N ILE A 82 12.95 0.88 4.76
CA ILE A 82 11.51 1.07 4.63
C ILE A 82 11.04 2.09 5.67
N THR A 83 10.26 3.07 5.22
CA THR A 83 9.55 4.03 6.07
C THR A 83 8.06 3.70 6.03
N ILE A 84 7.45 3.42 7.17
CA ILE A 84 5.99 3.27 7.32
C ILE A 84 5.41 4.62 7.69
N HIS A 85 4.31 5.01 7.03
CA HIS A 85 3.53 6.17 7.42
C HIS A 85 2.26 5.73 8.15
N SER A 86 1.92 6.42 9.24
CA SER A 86 0.70 6.14 10.01
C SER A 86 -0.58 6.45 9.21
N GLU A 87 -0.47 7.38 8.27
CA GLU A 87 -1.57 7.79 7.38
C GLU A 87 -1.28 7.42 5.93
N PHE A 88 -2.32 6.93 5.24
CA PHE A 88 -2.27 6.72 3.81
C PHE A 88 -2.58 8.05 3.10
N PRO A 89 -1.74 8.52 2.14
CA PRO A 89 -1.97 9.79 1.48
C PRO A 89 -3.29 9.84 0.70
N GLU A 90 -4.03 10.94 0.84
CA GLU A 90 -5.30 11.15 0.12
C GLU A 90 -5.08 11.48 -1.37
N LYS A 91 -3.93 12.07 -1.70
CA LYS A 91 -3.61 12.59 -3.03
C LYS A 91 -2.17 12.29 -3.42
N PHE A 92 -1.99 12.11 -4.72
CA PHE A 92 -0.72 11.83 -5.35
C PHE A 92 -0.57 12.68 -6.61
N GLU A 93 0.65 13.01 -6.97
CA GLU A 93 1.00 13.57 -8.27
C GLU A 93 1.64 12.46 -9.13
N LEU A 94 1.24 12.38 -10.41
CA LEU A 94 1.92 11.51 -11.38
C LEU A 94 3.29 12.08 -11.74
N ILE A 95 4.36 11.35 -11.42
CA ILE A 95 5.74 11.74 -11.80
C ILE A 95 6.13 11.27 -13.21
N LYS A 96 5.31 10.41 -13.82
CA LYS A 96 5.43 9.88 -15.19
C LYS A 96 4.04 9.79 -15.82
N GLU A 97 3.95 9.85 -17.14
CA GLU A 97 2.70 9.61 -17.86
C GLU A 97 2.23 8.15 -17.68
N VAL A 98 0.93 7.96 -17.47
CA VAL A 98 0.27 6.65 -17.41
C VAL A 98 -0.59 6.46 -18.65
N ASN A 99 -0.37 5.39 -19.40
CA ASN A 99 -1.12 5.06 -20.61
C ASN A 99 -1.19 3.54 -20.81
N LYS A 100 -1.85 3.07 -21.89
CA LYS A 100 -2.06 1.63 -22.13
C LYS A 100 -0.77 0.82 -22.34
N SER A 101 0.36 1.45 -22.67
CA SER A 101 1.62 0.72 -22.86
C SER A 101 2.30 0.37 -21.54
N ASN A 102 2.16 1.20 -20.50
CA ASN A 102 2.75 0.99 -19.19
C ASN A 102 1.75 0.52 -18.12
N HIS A 103 0.46 0.79 -18.31
CA HIS A 103 -0.64 0.32 -17.46
C HIS A 103 -1.78 -0.16 -18.36
N TYR A 104 -1.70 -1.42 -18.81
CA TYR A 104 -2.60 -1.99 -19.84
C TYR A 104 -4.10 -1.78 -19.58
N PHE A 105 -4.51 -1.88 -18.32
CA PHE A 105 -5.92 -1.73 -17.91
C PHE A 105 -6.37 -0.28 -17.71
N THR A 106 -5.52 0.71 -18.02
CA THR A 106 -5.92 2.11 -17.92
C THR A 106 -6.96 2.45 -19.01
N PRO A 107 -8.09 3.11 -18.65
CA PRO A 107 -9.12 3.44 -19.62
C PRO A 107 -8.73 4.63 -20.51
N LYS A 108 -7.85 5.50 -20.02
CA LYS A 108 -7.37 6.70 -20.71
C LYS A 108 -5.92 6.99 -20.35
N THR A 109 -5.30 7.91 -21.09
CA THR A 109 -3.98 8.45 -20.76
C THR A 109 -4.11 9.49 -19.65
N PHE A 110 -3.26 9.40 -18.64
CA PHE A 110 -3.08 10.42 -17.60
C PHE A 110 -1.71 11.08 -17.79
N PRO A 111 -1.65 12.38 -18.12
CA PRO A 111 -0.41 13.11 -18.27
C PRO A 111 0.45 13.12 -16.99
N LYS A 112 1.75 13.32 -17.15
CA LYS A 112 2.63 13.67 -16.01
C LYS A 112 2.12 14.96 -15.35
N GLY A 113 2.16 15.01 -14.02
CA GLY A 113 1.66 16.13 -13.22
C GLY A 113 0.17 16.04 -12.88
N THR A 114 -0.56 15.05 -13.39
CA THR A 114 -1.96 14.85 -12.99
C THR A 114 -2.07 14.54 -11.49
N ILE A 115 -3.00 15.22 -10.84
CA ILE A 115 -3.36 14.95 -9.44
C ILE A 115 -4.32 13.78 -9.40
N MET A 116 -3.94 12.75 -8.66
CA MET A 116 -4.67 11.51 -8.50
C MET A 116 -5.12 11.37 -7.05
N TYR A 117 -6.36 10.96 -6.83
CA TYR A 117 -6.99 10.78 -5.53
C TYR A 117 -6.96 9.30 -5.15
N SER A 118 -6.67 9.03 -3.88
CA SER A 118 -6.80 7.70 -3.31
C SER A 118 -8.28 7.32 -3.28
N VAL A 119 -8.62 6.22 -3.95
CA VAL A 119 -9.98 5.71 -4.03
C VAL A 119 -10.01 4.25 -3.65
N GLY A 120 -11.15 3.77 -3.17
CA GLY A 120 -11.34 2.34 -2.91
C GLY A 120 -11.12 1.53 -4.19
N SER A 121 -10.43 0.40 -4.10
CA SER A 121 -10.34 -0.54 -5.22
C SER A 121 -11.69 -1.20 -5.40
N ALA A 122 -12.49 -0.71 -6.35
CA ALA A 122 -13.66 -1.44 -6.80
C ALA A 122 -13.18 -2.81 -7.32
N TYR A 123 -13.72 -3.89 -6.75
CA TYR A 123 -13.42 -5.27 -7.13
C TYR A 123 -11.98 -5.76 -6.90
N SER A 124 -11.20 -5.13 -5.99
CA SER A 124 -9.83 -5.54 -5.68
C SER A 124 -8.90 -5.58 -6.91
N SER A 125 -9.16 -4.70 -7.87
CA SER A 125 -8.44 -4.56 -9.14
C SER A 125 -6.96 -4.17 -8.99
N SER A 126 -6.55 -3.65 -7.82
CA SER A 126 -5.15 -3.31 -7.56
C SER A 126 -4.36 -4.44 -6.89
N ASN A 127 -3.15 -4.63 -7.39
CA ASN A 127 -2.08 -5.37 -6.75
C ASN A 127 -1.32 -4.42 -5.81
N GLY A 128 -1.61 -4.53 -4.51
CA GLY A 128 -0.98 -3.73 -3.47
C GLY A 128 0.55 -3.85 -3.40
N ILE A 129 1.18 -4.87 -3.98
CA ILE A 129 2.65 -4.99 -4.05
C ILE A 129 3.23 -3.93 -4.98
N SER A 130 2.66 -3.81 -6.18
CA SER A 130 3.21 -3.00 -7.28
C SER A 130 2.63 -1.60 -7.34
N GLY A 131 1.39 -1.40 -6.86
CA GLY A 131 0.72 -0.12 -6.94
C GLY A 131 -0.47 0.01 -5.99
N THR A 132 -1.19 1.12 -6.15
CA THR A 132 -2.40 1.43 -5.39
C THR A 132 -3.52 1.92 -6.31
N SER A 133 -4.75 1.87 -5.83
CA SER A 133 -5.94 2.31 -6.58
C SER A 133 -6.11 3.81 -6.49
N LEU A 134 -6.03 4.48 -7.64
CA LEU A 134 -6.18 5.93 -7.77
C LEU A 134 -7.15 6.30 -8.89
N TRP A 135 -7.63 7.54 -8.87
CA TRP A 135 -8.39 8.15 -9.96
C TRP A 135 -8.15 9.66 -10.07
N ASP A 136 -8.42 10.28 -11.22
CA ASP A 136 -8.09 11.70 -11.46
C ASP A 136 -9.15 12.69 -10.94
N ASN A 137 -10.24 12.19 -10.37
CA ASN A 137 -11.25 12.98 -9.67
C ASN A 137 -12.03 12.08 -8.68
N LEU A 138 -13.01 12.66 -7.98
CA LEU A 138 -13.88 11.94 -7.04
C LEU A 138 -15.31 11.79 -7.55
N ASN A 139 -15.54 12.00 -8.85
CA ASN A 139 -16.88 11.89 -9.43
C ASN A 139 -17.26 10.42 -9.52
N THR A 140 -18.53 10.12 -9.21
CA THR A 140 -19.08 8.78 -9.39
C THR A 140 -19.42 8.52 -10.85
N ILE A 141 -19.50 7.24 -11.22
CA ILE A 141 -20.00 6.81 -12.53
C ILE A 141 -21.51 7.09 -12.54
N GLU A 142 -22.00 7.69 -13.62
CA GLU A 142 -23.43 8.02 -13.80
C GLU A 142 -24.33 6.81 -13.52
N GLY A 143 -25.35 7.01 -12.69
CA GLY A 143 -26.25 5.94 -12.26
C GLY A 143 -25.70 5.03 -11.15
N THR A 144 -24.54 5.37 -10.54
CA THR A 144 -23.95 4.61 -9.43
C THR A 144 -23.33 5.51 -8.36
N ASP A 145 -23.05 4.94 -7.20
CA ASP A 145 -22.25 5.56 -6.13
C ASP A 145 -20.75 5.21 -6.20
N LEU A 146 -20.32 4.61 -7.32
CA LEU A 146 -18.95 4.10 -7.47
C LEU A 146 -18.04 5.15 -8.10
N ILE A 147 -16.93 5.45 -7.43
CA ILE A 147 -15.82 6.21 -8.03
C ILE A 147 -14.97 5.21 -8.83
N PRO A 148 -14.62 5.50 -10.10
CA PRO A 148 -13.73 4.63 -10.85
C PRO A 148 -12.38 4.49 -10.16
N SER A 149 -11.67 3.40 -10.43
CA SER A 149 -10.32 3.21 -9.92
C SER A 149 -9.44 2.52 -10.95
N VAL A 150 -8.19 2.91 -11.00
CA VAL A 150 -7.14 2.22 -11.76
C VAL A 150 -5.96 1.98 -10.84
N GLN A 151 -5.28 0.83 -10.99
CA GLN A 151 -4.01 0.65 -10.31
C GLN A 151 -2.96 1.54 -10.97
N ILE A 152 -2.30 2.38 -10.18
CA ILE A 152 -1.09 3.09 -10.58
C ILE A 152 0.09 2.53 -9.77
N ASN A 153 1.17 2.19 -10.46
CA ASN A 153 2.38 1.66 -9.82
C ASN A 153 3.06 2.72 -8.93
N TYR A 154 3.69 2.27 -7.83
CA TYR A 154 4.30 3.18 -6.86
C TYR A 154 5.42 4.05 -7.44
N ASP A 155 6.13 3.58 -8.47
CA ASP A 155 7.21 4.32 -9.15
C ASP A 155 6.70 5.36 -10.17
N PHE A 156 5.37 5.53 -10.28
CA PHE A 156 4.71 6.54 -11.10
C PHE A 156 4.08 7.65 -10.25
N ILE A 157 4.09 7.54 -8.92
CA ILE A 157 3.37 8.44 -8.03
C ILE A 157 4.25 8.99 -6.92
N LYS A 158 3.94 10.22 -6.50
CA LYS A 158 4.50 10.84 -5.32
C LYS A 158 3.35 11.38 -4.45
N PRO A 159 3.33 11.11 -3.14
CA PRO A 159 2.27 11.63 -2.27
C PRO A 159 2.37 13.15 -2.16
N ILE A 160 1.21 13.81 -2.18
CA ILE A 160 1.09 15.24 -1.89
C ILE A 160 0.83 15.36 -0.39
N ARG A 161 1.87 15.72 0.36
CA ARG A 161 1.77 15.94 1.81
C ARG A 161 1.12 17.30 2.05
N LYS A 162 0.12 17.34 2.95
CA LYS A 162 -0.44 18.59 3.49
C LYS A 162 0.50 19.17 4.54
#